data_AF-A0A7C4M1I7-F1
#
_entry.id   AF-A0A7C4M1I7-F1
#
_cell.length_a   1.000
_cell.length_b   1.000
_cell.length_c   1.000
_cell.angle_alpha   90.00
_cell.angle_beta   90.00
_cell.angle_gamma   90.00
#
_symmetry.space_group_name_H-M   'P 1'
#
loop_
_entity.id
_entity.type
_entity.pdbx_description
1 polymer ?
#
loop_
_entity_poly.entity_id
_entity_poly.type
_entity_poly.pdbx_seq_one_letter_code
_entity_poly.pdbx_strand_id
1 'polypeptide(L)' 'PWTLSSDRVWEKTHRLGGKLFKAAGVIAILGVLVQEYALILILAPIIFAAAYTIIYSYLEYQKEMKERK' A
#
# COMPACT_ATOMS: atom_id res chain seq x y z
N PRO A 1 0.08 2.72 -17.52
CA PRO A 1 -0.02 3.44 -16.22
C PRO A 1 1.39 3.63 -15.66
N TRP A 2 1.66 4.71 -14.90
CA TRP A 2 3.01 5.07 -14.46
C TRP A 2 3.74 3.95 -13.69
N THR A 3 3.01 3.19 -12.87
CA THR A 3 3.57 2.08 -12.07
C THR A 3 4.17 0.95 -12.91
N LEU A 4 3.69 0.74 -14.14
CA LEU A 4 4.22 -0.29 -15.07
C LEU A 4 5.25 0.29 -16.05
N SER A 5 5.50 1.60 -16.02
CA SER A 5 6.47 2.25 -16.90
C SER A 5 7.89 2.24 -16.33
N SER A 6 8.07 1.76 -15.09
CA SER A 6 9.37 1.59 -14.44
C SER A 6 9.37 0.38 -13.52
N ASP A 7 10.24 -0.59 -13.81
CA ASP A 7 10.45 -1.78 -12.96
C ASP A 7 10.91 -1.38 -11.56
N ARG A 8 11.73 -0.32 -11.45
CA ARG A 8 12.20 0.22 -10.16
C ARG A 8 11.04 0.76 -9.32
N VAL A 9 10.12 1.51 -9.94
CA VAL A 9 8.91 2.02 -9.25
C VAL A 9 8.01 0.85 -8.84
N TRP A 10 7.82 -0.12 -9.74
CA TRP A 10 7.01 -1.31 -9.48
C TRP A 10 7.55 -2.12 -8.29
N GLU A 11 8.86 -2.42 -8.28
CA GLU A 11 9.51 -3.21 -7.23
C GLU A 11 9.44 -2.51 -5.87
N LYS A 12 9.76 -1.21 -5.82
CA LYS A 12 9.68 -0.43 -4.58
C LYS A 12 8.26 -0.39 -4.03
N THR A 13 7.27 -0.15 -4.90
CA THR A 13 5.85 -0.08 -4.53
C THR A 13 5.36 -1.44 -4.01
N HIS A 14 5.67 -2.56 -4.69
CA HIS A 14 5.23 -3.89 -4.26
C HIS A 14 5.92 -4.36 -2.99
N ARG A 15 7.21 -4.04 -2.80
CA ARG A 15 7.93 -4.36 -1.56
C ARG A 15 7.34 -3.64 -0.35
N LEU A 16 6.96 -2.38 -0.51
CA LEU A 16 6.28 -1.59 0.51
C LEU A 16 4.83 -2.05 0.72
N GLY A 17 4.08 -2.23 -0.36
CA GLY A 17 2.70 -2.71 -0.34
C GLY A 17 2.58 -4.07 0.35
N GLY A 18 3.48 -5.00 0.07
CA GLY A 18 3.52 -6.29 0.75
C GLY A 18 3.71 -6.18 2.27
N LYS A 19 4.48 -5.19 2.76
CA LYS A 19 4.60 -4.94 4.22
C LYS A 19 3.30 -4.37 4.79
N LEU A 20 2.69 -3.40 4.10
CA LEU A 20 1.45 -2.76 4.52
C LEU A 20 0.26 -3.73 4.55
N PHE A 21 0.09 -4.54 3.50
CA PHE A 21 -0.98 -5.55 3.46
C PHE A 21 -0.76 -6.68 4.46
N LYS A 22 0.49 -7.05 4.77
CA LYS A 22 0.78 -7.96 5.90
C LYS A 22 0.33 -7.35 7.23
N ALA A 23 0.63 -6.09 7.48
CA ALA A 23 0.17 -5.40 8.69
C ALA A 23 -1.36 -5.30 8.74
N ALA A 24 -2.01 -4.97 7.62
CA ALA A 24 -3.46 -4.95 7.49
C ALA A 24 -4.09 -6.33 7.81
N GLY A 25 -3.47 -7.42 7.34
CA GLY A 25 -3.91 -8.78 7.66
C GLY A 25 -3.80 -9.11 9.16
N VAL A 26 -2.73 -8.68 9.82
CA VAL A 26 -2.59 -8.84 11.28
C VAL A 26 -3.68 -8.05 12.02
N ILE A 27 -3.96 -6.81 11.62
CA ILE A 27 -5.03 -6.00 12.21
C ILE A 27 -6.40 -6.65 12.01
N ALA A 28 -6.65 -7.21 10.82
CA ALA A 28 -7.87 -7.94 10.53
C ALA A 28 -8.07 -9.16 11.45
N ILE A 29 -7.00 -9.92 11.73
CA ILE A 29 -7.06 -11.05 12.68
C ILE A 29 -7.41 -10.57 14.09
N LEU A 30 -6.88 -9.43 14.54
CA LEU A 30 -7.24 -8.84 15.84
C LEU A 30 -8.72 -8.43 15.90
N GLY A 31 -9.35 -8.16 14.75
CA GLY A 31 -10.79 -7.90 14.66
C GLY A 31 -11.68 -9.05 15.13
N VAL A 32 -11.17 -10.29 15.18
CA VAL A 32 -11.88 -11.44 15.75
C VAL A 32 -12.12 -11.27 17.25
N LEU A 33 -11.21 -10.60 17.95
CA LEU A 33 -11.31 -10.36 19.40
C LEU A 33 -12.34 -9.27 19.73
N VAL A 34 -12.61 -8.37 18.78
CA VAL A 34 -13.49 -7.22 18.97
C VAL A 34 -14.49 -7.14 17.82
N GLN A 35 -15.46 -8.06 17.86
CA GLN A 35 -16.42 -8.29 16.76
C GLN A 35 -17.20 -7.02 16.35
N GLU A 36 -17.50 -6.13 17.30
CA GLU A 36 -18.18 -4.85 17.03
C GLU A 36 -17.42 -3.98 16.01
N TYR A 37 -16.08 -4.02 16.03
CA TYR A 37 -15.23 -3.24 15.14
C TYR A 37 -14.62 -4.06 14.00
N ALA A 38 -15.02 -5.33 13.82
CA ALA A 38 -14.40 -6.23 12.84
C ALA A 38 -14.39 -5.66 11.42
N LEU A 39 -15.51 -5.07 10.96
CA LEU A 39 -15.60 -4.46 9.64
C LEU A 39 -14.62 -3.29 9.46
N ILE A 40 -14.49 -2.43 10.48
CA ILE A 40 -13.59 -1.27 10.44
C ILE A 40 -12.13 -1.74 10.47
N LEU A 41 -11.81 -2.72 11.32
CA LEU A 41 -10.46 -3.30 11.44
C LEU A 41 -10.02 -4.06 10.18
N ILE A 42 -10.95 -4.51 9.35
CA ILE A 42 -10.65 -5.10 8.04
C ILE A 42 -10.53 -4.01 6.97
N LEU A 43 -11.56 -3.18 6.80
CA LEU A 43 -11.65 -2.27 5.66
C LEU A 43 -10.70 -1.07 5.78
N ALA A 44 -10.58 -0.46 6.96
CA ALA A 44 -9.78 0.75 7.11
C ALA A 44 -8.29 0.51 6.79
N PRO A 45 -7.63 -0.55 7.30
CA PRO A 45 -6.24 -0.82 6.97
C PRO A 45 -6.03 -1.20 5.49
N ILE A 46 -6.98 -1.93 4.88
CA ILE A 46 -6.89 -2.31 3.45
C ILE A 46 -6.99 -1.08 2.56
N ILE A 47 -7.99 -0.22 2.79
CA ILE A 47 -8.18 1.01 2.01
C ILE A 47 -6.98 1.94 2.21
N PHE A 48 -6.51 2.08 3.45
CA PHE A 48 -5.33 2.88 3.75
C PHE A 48 -4.08 2.35 3.02
N ALA A 49 -3.80 1.04 3.09
CA ALA A 49 -2.68 0.43 2.41
C ALA A 49 -2.75 0.63 0.88
N ALA A 50 -3.93 0.43 0.29
CA ALA A 50 -4.14 0.65 -1.14
C ALA A 50 -3.90 2.11 -1.53
N ALA A 51 -4.57 3.06 -0.87
CA ALA A 51 -4.41 4.49 -1.14
C ALA A 51 -2.95 4.94 -0.97
N TYR A 52 -2.30 4.49 0.11
CA TYR A 52 -0.90 4.81 0.38
C TYR A 52 0.04 4.26 -0.70
N THR A 53 -0.14 3.01 -1.14
CA THR A 53 0.69 2.43 -2.22
C THR A 53 0.52 3.16 -3.55
N ILE A 54 -0.69 3.60 -3.89
CA ILE A 54 -0.97 4.39 -5.10
C ILE A 54 -0.24 5.73 -5.03
N ILE A 55 -0.39 6.48 -3.93
CA ILE A 55 0.27 7.77 -3.72
C ILE A 55 1.78 7.61 -3.77
N TYR A 56 2.32 6.64 -3.04
CA TYR A 56 3.75 6.34 -3.02
C TYR A 56 4.29 6.02 -4.42
N SER A 57 3.57 5.17 -5.18
CA SER A 57 3.96 4.81 -6.54
C SER A 57 4.05 6.03 -7.46
N TYR A 58 3.09 6.95 -7.35
CA TYR A 58 3.09 8.17 -8.14
C TYR A 58 4.25 9.11 -7.77
N LEU A 59 4.50 9.31 -6.48
CA LEU A 59 5.61 10.14 -6.01
C LEU A 59 6.97 9.58 -6.40
N GLU A 60 7.16 8.26 -6.29
CA GLU A 60 8.41 7.60 -6.70
C GLU A 60 8.62 7.71 -8.22
N TYR A 61 7.56 7.59 -9.02
CA TYR A 61 7.62 7.83 -10.46
C TYR A 61 8.02 9.28 -10.79
N GLN A 62 7.40 10.27 -10.14
CA GLN A 62 7.76 11.69 -10.33
C GLN A 62 9.22 11.96 -9.96
N LYS A 63 9.72 11.34 -8.88
CA LYS A 63 11.12 11.42 -8.47
C LYS A 63 12.05 10.84 -9.53
N GLU A 64 11.75 9.65 -10.05
CA GLU A 64 12.55 9.03 -11.12
C GLU A 64 12.59 9.91 -12.38
N MET A 65 11.46 10.48 -12.78
CA MET A 65 11.39 11.36 -13.95
C MET A 65 12.18 12.67 -13.76
N LYS A 66 12.29 13.17 -12.53
CA LYS A 66 13.11 14.34 -12.20
C LYS A 66 14.61 14.00 -12.20
N GLU A 67 14.99 12.81 -11.75
CA GLU A 67 16.38 12.33 -11.74
C GLU A 67 16.91 12.02 -13.16
N ARG A 68 16.03 11.70 -14.12
CA ARG A 68 16.37 11.45 -15.53
C ARG A 68 16.56 12.71 -16.38
N LYS A 69 16.14 13.88 -15.89
CA LYS A 69 16.34 15.19 -16.55
C LYS A 69 17.66 15.80 -16.14
#